data_AF-A0A2N6D8X6-F1
#
_entry.id   AF-A0A2N6D8X6-F1
#
_cell.length_a   1.000
_cell.length_b   1.000
_cell.length_c   1.000
_cell.angle_alpha   90.00
_cell.angle_beta   90.00
_cell.angle_gamma   90.00
#
_symmetry.space_group_name_H-M   'P 1'
#
loop_
_entity.id
_entity.type
_entity.pdbx_description
1 polymer ?
#
loop_
_entity_poly.entity_id
_entity_poly.type
_entity_poly.pdbx_seq_one_letter_code
_entity_poly.pdbx_strand_id
1 'polypeptide(L)' 'MKDKVKLLKQISIYLFNKGKSSMIFKDIADGNNPVVVLNAGKPVVVIISPEDYKKKFGKLITEIEIENGND' A
#
# COMPACT_ATOMS: atom_id res chain seq x y z
N MET A 1 17.07 0.27 20.73
CA MET A 1 15.72 0.83 20.48
C MET A 1 14.86 -0.29 19.94
N LYS A 2 13.75 -0.66 20.59
CA LYS A 2 12.77 -1.57 19.98
C LYS A 2 12.03 -0.76 18.93
N ASP A 3 12.27 -1.04 17.65
CA ASP A 3 11.46 -0.49 16.57
C ASP A 3 10.00 -0.83 16.88
N LYS A 4 9.21 0.21 17.19
CA LYS A 4 7.77 0.05 17.38
C LYS A 4 7.21 -0.38 16.03
N VAL A 5 7.02 -1.69 15.84
CA VAL A 5 6.29 -2.24 14.71
C VAL A 5 4.89 -1.63 14.76
N LYS A 6 4.67 -0.61 13.94
CA LYS A 6 3.37 0.05 13.85
C LYS A 6 2.44 -0.95 13.18
N LEU A 7 1.48 -1.48 13.93
CA LEU A 7 0.46 -2.37 13.40
C LEU A 7 -0.29 -1.61 12.31
N LEU A 8 -0.21 -2.11 11.08
CA LEU A 8 -0.95 -1.56 9.96
C LEU A 8 -2.44 -1.81 10.18
N LYS A 9 -3.26 -0.85 9.77
CA LYS A 9 -4.71 -0.98 9.78
C LYS A 9 -5.09 -2.13 8.83
N GLN A 10 -6.00 -2.99 9.27
CA GLN A 10 -6.44 -4.16 8.51
C GLN A 10 -7.93 -4.06 8.21
N ILE A 11 -8.35 -4.52 7.04
CA ILE A 11 -9.76 -4.60 6.65
C ILE A 11 -10.02 -5.88 5.86
N SER A 12 -11.19 -6.51 6.04
CA SER A 12 -11.60 -7.60 5.16
C SER A 12 -11.94 -7.11 3.75
N ILE A 13 -11.65 -7.93 2.74
CA ILE A 13 -11.98 -7.66 1.35
C ILE A 13 -13.49 -7.48 1.13
N TYR A 14 -14.32 -8.16 1.94
CA TYR A 14 -15.76 -7.97 1.93
C TYR A 14 -16.16 -6.54 2.30
N LEU A 15 -15.63 -6.01 3.41
CA LEU A 15 -15.93 -4.64 3.83
C LEU A 15 -15.35 -3.61 2.85
N PHE A 16 -14.15 -3.89 2.33
CA PHE A 16 -13.53 -3.07 1.30
C PHE A 16 -14.44 -2.93 0.07
N ASN A 17 -14.96 -4.04 -0.45
CA ASN A 17 -15.85 -4.08 -1.61
C ASN A 17 -17.26 -3.54 -1.33
N LYS A 18 -17.73 -3.56 -0.07
CA LYS A 18 -19.02 -2.97 0.35
C LYS A 18 -18.96 -1.44 0.58
N GLY A 19 -18.13 -0.74 -0.20
CA GLY A 19 -18.09 0.73 -0.21
C GLY A 19 -17.19 1.36 0.86
N LYS A 20 -16.40 0.58 1.61
CA LYS A 20 -15.36 1.17 2.48
C LYS A 20 -14.08 1.55 1.74
N SER A 21 -13.93 1.14 0.47
CA SER A 21 -12.77 1.46 -0.36
C SER A 21 -12.52 2.96 -0.52
N SER A 22 -13.56 3.75 -0.81
CA SER A 22 -13.45 5.22 -0.97
C SER A 22 -12.94 5.91 0.29
N MET A 23 -13.44 5.51 1.46
CA MET A 23 -12.96 6.02 2.75
C MET A 23 -11.49 5.66 2.99
N ILE A 24 -11.06 4.46 2.61
CA ILE A 24 -9.67 4.03 2.75
C ILE A 24 -8.75 4.81 1.81
N PHE A 25 -9.16 5.01 0.56
CA PHE A 25 -8.36 5.79 -0.38
C PHE A 25 -8.21 7.24 0.08
N LYS A 26 -9.28 7.85 0.60
CA LYS A 26 -9.22 9.18 1.20
C LYS A 26 -8.28 9.22 2.41
N ASP A 27 -8.44 8.28 3.34
CA ASP A 27 -7.60 8.17 4.54
C ASP A 27 -6.10 8.09 4.19
N ILE A 28 -5.76 7.32 3.15
CA ILE A 28 -4.38 7.18 2.65
C ILE A 28 -3.90 8.44 1.92
N ALA A 29 -4.77 9.08 1.13
CA ALA A 29 -4.44 10.33 0.45
C ALA A 29 -4.18 11.48 1.44
N ASP A 30 -4.86 11.46 2.60
CA ASP A 30 -4.65 12.40 3.70
C ASP A 30 -3.34 12.13 4.48
N GLY A 31 -2.51 11.16 4.03
CA GLY A 31 -1.19 10.87 4.58
C GLY A 31 -1.19 9.87 5.74
N ASN A 32 -2.30 9.15 5.97
CA ASN A 32 -2.33 8.10 6.97
C ASN A 32 -1.61 6.81 6.53
N ASN A 33 -1.44 5.90 7.48
CA ASN A 33 -0.65 4.69 7.28
C ASN A 33 -1.28 3.77 6.22
N PRO A 34 -0.45 2.95 5.54
CA PRO A 34 -0.94 1.91 4.65
C PRO A 34 -1.97 0.98 5.31
N VAL A 35 -2.89 0.48 4.50
CA VAL A 35 -3.95 -0.43 4.93
C VAL A 35 -3.74 -1.79 4.28
N VAL A 36 -3.82 -2.86 5.05
CA VAL A 36 -3.77 -4.24 4.54
C VAL A 36 -5.20 -4.75 4.34
N VAL A 37 -5.51 -5.21 3.14
CA VAL A 37 -6.76 -5.89 2.85
C VAL A 37 -6.55 -7.40 3.02
N LEU A 38 -7.46 -8.04 3.75
CA LEU A 38 -7.45 -9.46 4.06
C LEU A 38 -8.56 -10.19 3.32
N ASN A 39 -8.26 -11.35 2.74
CA ASN A 39 -9.26 -12.32 2.30
C ASN A 39 -9.15 -13.57 3.17
N ALA A 40 -10.26 -13.97 3.81
CA ALA A 40 -10.29 -15.10 4.77
C ALA A 40 -9.14 -15.03 5.82
N GLY A 41 -8.88 -13.84 6.35
CA GLY A 41 -7.83 -13.59 7.36
C GLY A 41 -6.39 -13.55 6.83
N LYS A 42 -6.18 -13.79 5.52
CA LYS A 42 -4.87 -13.74 4.87
C LYS A 42 -4.69 -12.42 4.12
N PRO A 43 -3.50 -11.77 4.19
CA PRO A 43 -3.24 -10.55 3.43
C PRO A 43 -3.25 -10.84 1.93
N VAL A 44 -3.95 -10.01 1.17
CA VAL A 44 -4.04 -10.12 -0.30
C VAL A 44 -3.55 -8.88 -1.02
N VAL A 45 -3.70 -7.70 -0.42
CA VAL A 45 -3.16 -6.45 -0.98
C VAL A 45 -2.85 -5.46 0.12
N VAL A 46 -1.84 -4.63 -0.11
CA VAL A 46 -1.52 -3.46 0.71
C VAL A 46 -1.84 -2.21 -0.10
N ILE A 47 -2.66 -1.34 0.46
CA ILE A 47 -3.01 -0.05 -0.12
C ILE A 47 -2.10 0.99 0.54
N ILE A 48 -1.40 1.75 -0.28
CA ILE A 48 -0.36 2.71 0.14
C ILE A 48 -0.47 3.96 -0.73
N SER A 49 0.00 5.10 -0.22
CA SER A 49 0.04 6.33 -0.99
C SER A 49 1.05 6.19 -2.15
N PRO A 50 0.81 6.84 -3.31
CA PRO A 50 1.79 6.84 -4.40
C PRO A 50 3.15 7.40 -3.99
N GLU A 51 3.17 8.39 -3.08
CA GLU A 51 4.40 8.98 -2.57
C GLU A 51 5.22 7.98 -1.75
N ASP A 52 4.57 7.25 -0.84
CA ASP A 52 5.26 6.25 -0.03
C ASP A 52 5.70 5.05 -0.87
N TYR A 53 4.91 4.69 -1.89
CA TYR A 53 5.32 3.70 -2.87
C TYR A 53 6.58 4.14 -3.60
N LYS A 54 6.62 5.37 -4.14
CA LYS A 54 7.81 5.93 -4.80
C LYS A 54 9.01 6.04 -3.85
N LYS A 55 8.82 6.45 -2.60
CA LYS A 55 9.92 6.50 -1.61
C LYS A 55 10.51 5.12 -1.33
N LYS A 56 9.66 4.08 -1.24
CA LYS A 56 10.09 2.72 -0.91
C LYS A 56 10.61 1.93 -2.10
N PHE A 57 10.01 2.11 -3.27
CA PHE A 57 10.25 1.28 -4.46
C PHE A 57 10.73 2.08 -5.68
N GLY A 58 10.86 3.40 -5.58
CA GLY A 58 11.26 4.25 -6.71
C GLY A 58 12.61 3.85 -7.29
N LYS A 59 13.58 3.45 -6.47
CA LYS A 59 14.88 2.94 -6.96
C LYS A 59 14.73 1.67 -7.80
N LEU A 60 13.89 0.73 -7.36
CA LEU A 60 13.64 -0.53 -8.08
C LEU A 60 12.98 -0.27 -9.45
N ILE A 61 12.09 0.72 -9.54
CA ILE A 61 11.39 1.04 -10.79
C ILE A 61 12.32 1.76 -11.76
N THR A 62 13.15 2.69 -11.27
CA THR A 62 14.14 3.38 -12.11
C THR A 62 15.16 2.42 -12.71
N GLU A 63 15.56 1.36 -12.00
CA GLU A 63 16.46 0.33 -12.53
C GLU A 63 15.82 -0.49 -13.67
N ILE A 64 14.51 -0.81 -13.56
CA ILE A 64 13.76 -1.51 -14.62
C ILE A 64 13.57 -0.64 -15.88
N GLU A 65 13.38 0.68 -15.72
CA GLU A 65 13.25 1.60 -16.86
C GLU A 65 14.56 1.78 -17.64
N ILE A 66 15.72 1.71 -16.97
CA ILE A 66 17.04 1.81 -17.63
C ILE A 66 17.33 0.57 -18.48
N GLU A 67 16.92 -0.62 -18.04
CA GLU A 67 17.15 -1.86 -18.80
C GLU A 67 16.29 -1.95 -20.08
N ASN A 68 15.11 -1.33 -20.11
CA ASN A 68 14.21 -1.36 -21.26
C ASN A 68 14.38 -0.16 -22.23
N GLY A 69 15.31 0.76 -21.93
CA GLY A 69 15.56 1.97 -22.73
C GLY A 69 16.80 1.89 -23.63
N ASN A 70 17.35 0.69 -23.84
CA ASN A 70 18.59 0.44 -24.58
C ASN A 70 18.38 -0.34 -25.90
N ASP A 71 17.24 -0.11 -26.57
CA ASP A 71 17.01 -0.53 -27.97
C ASP A 71 17.08 0.67 -28.93
#